data_AF-A0A432YSQ2-F1
#
_entry.id   AF-A0A432YSQ2-F1
#
_cell.length_a   1.000
_cell.length_b   1.000
_cell.length_c   1.000
_cell.angle_alpha   90.00
_cell.angle_beta   90.00
_cell.angle_gamma   90.00
#
_symmetry.space_group_name_H-M   'P 1'
#
loop_
_entity.id
_entity.type
_entity.pdbx_description
1 polymer ?
#
loop_
_entity_poly.entity_id
_entity_poly.type
_entity_poly.pdbx_seq_one_letter_code
_entity_poly.pdbx_strand_id
1 'polypeptide(L)'
;MDEFKHVDKKYRQVVLLPNKERVSFINQKRWISYPIAIKAIQELKNLMDQPKQQRMRSALLIGESNNGKSSVIEKFCEVYGQPIVDEEDEILKKPVLVTEVSAPKVKDIYISILEEFWAPFKTTQTESELRKQAFDLMRVCEVKMLILDEFHTLLAGTAKQRQNALAELKMISNKIKIPIVGAGTKDALSVIQNDPQLQSRFWVMKLPKWERNKDFVQLLSSFEKALPLKQKSNLTSKELGERILEISDGNLGNLHELLKVCAIEAIHNGKEKIDIDIVEAFSWFTPTKGQREIKLT
;
A
#
# COMPACT_ATOMS: atom_id res chain seq x y z
N MET A 1 -8.02 -12.72 35.92
CA MET A 1 -6.64 -12.36 35.50
C MET A 1 -6.66 -12.32 33.98
N ASP A 2 -6.25 -11.21 33.36
CA ASP A 2 -6.15 -11.08 31.89
C ASP A 2 -5.08 -12.07 31.36
N GLU A 3 -5.50 -13.22 30.84
CA GLU A 3 -4.63 -14.10 30.06
C GLU A 3 -4.25 -13.40 28.73
N PHE A 4 -3.04 -13.68 28.22
CA PHE A 4 -2.54 -13.16 26.94
C PHE A 4 -2.47 -11.61 26.82
N LYS A 5 -2.01 -10.92 27.88
CA LYS A 5 -1.86 -9.45 27.89
C LYS A 5 -0.97 -8.90 26.76
N HIS A 6 -0.05 -9.70 26.24
CA HIS A 6 0.80 -9.33 25.11
C HIS A 6 0.07 -9.27 23.78
N VAL A 7 -1.07 -9.96 23.65
CA VAL A 7 -1.94 -9.97 22.46
C VAL A 7 -3.02 -8.90 22.59
N ASP A 8 -3.31 -8.20 21.49
CA ASP A 8 -4.40 -7.23 21.42
C ASP A 8 -5.73 -7.88 21.82
N LYS A 9 -6.57 -7.16 22.55
CA LYS A 9 -7.85 -7.65 23.10
C LYS A 9 -8.71 -8.33 22.02
N LYS A 10 -8.75 -7.78 20.80
CA LYS A 10 -9.55 -8.33 19.70
C LYS A 10 -9.05 -9.68 19.16
N TYR A 11 -7.80 -10.05 19.44
CA TYR A 11 -7.19 -11.29 18.96
C TYR A 11 -7.00 -12.35 20.06
N ARG A 12 -7.28 -12.03 21.33
CA ARG A 12 -7.11 -12.99 22.43
C ARG A 12 -7.96 -14.26 22.28
N GLN A 13 -9.17 -14.13 21.72
CA GLN A 13 -10.02 -15.30 21.43
C GLN A 13 -9.37 -16.24 20.40
N VAL A 14 -8.58 -15.69 19.46
CA VAL A 14 -7.86 -16.48 18.47
C VAL A 14 -6.78 -17.35 19.12
N VAL A 15 -6.15 -16.89 20.20
CA VAL A 15 -5.13 -17.66 20.92
C VAL A 15 -5.67 -18.99 21.48
N LEU A 16 -6.97 -19.03 21.78
CA LEU A 16 -7.66 -20.21 22.31
C LEU A 16 -8.11 -21.20 21.22
N LEU A 17 -8.06 -20.80 19.94
CA LEU A 17 -8.49 -21.63 18.84
C LEU A 17 -7.51 -22.79 18.55
N PRO A 18 -8.00 -23.88 17.92
CA PRO A 18 -7.13 -24.95 17.43
C PRO A 18 -6.00 -24.43 16.52
N ASN A 19 -4.87 -25.14 16.49
CA ASN A 19 -3.68 -24.74 15.73
C ASN A 19 -3.99 -24.40 14.27
N LYS A 20 -4.83 -25.20 13.61
CA LYS A 20 -5.23 -24.99 12.21
C LYS A 20 -5.91 -23.63 12.00
N GLU A 21 -6.78 -23.22 12.91
CA GLU A 21 -7.48 -21.94 12.84
C GLU A 21 -6.55 -20.77 13.15
N ARG A 22 -5.62 -20.93 14.09
CA ARG A 22 -4.58 -19.92 14.38
C ARG A 22 -3.62 -19.71 13.20
N VAL A 23 -3.23 -20.80 12.52
CA VAL A 23 -2.41 -20.74 11.30
C VAL A 23 -3.19 -20.10 10.15
N SER A 24 -4.47 -20.48 9.97
CA SER A 24 -5.36 -19.82 8.99
C SER A 24 -5.49 -18.34 9.29
N PHE A 25 -5.66 -17.98 10.57
CA PHE A 25 -5.66 -16.59 11.02
C PHE A 25 -4.35 -15.92 10.59
N ILE A 26 -3.16 -16.38 10.99
CA ILE A 26 -1.87 -15.75 10.64
C ILE A 26 -1.71 -15.52 9.12
N ASN A 27 -2.22 -16.42 8.28
CA ASN A 27 -2.12 -16.31 6.82
C ASN A 27 -3.06 -15.28 6.19
N GLN A 28 -4.12 -14.84 6.87
CA GLN A 28 -5.01 -13.80 6.36
C GLN A 28 -4.29 -12.43 6.34
N LYS A 29 -4.52 -11.68 5.26
CA LYS A 29 -4.04 -10.30 5.13
C LYS A 29 -4.62 -9.43 6.25
N ARG A 30 -3.76 -8.74 6.99
CA ARG A 30 -4.15 -7.79 8.03
C ARG A 30 -3.34 -6.51 7.97
N TRP A 31 -4.02 -5.42 8.30
CA TRP A 31 -3.38 -4.13 8.54
C TRP A 31 -2.64 -4.13 9.87
N ILE A 32 -1.35 -3.80 9.81
CA ILE A 32 -0.52 -3.50 10.99
C ILE A 32 -0.31 -2.00 11.01
N SER A 33 -0.77 -1.34 12.09
CA SER A 33 -0.61 0.09 12.25
C SER A 33 0.79 0.43 12.74
N TYR A 34 1.45 1.37 12.09
CA TYR A 34 2.77 1.87 12.48
C TYR A 34 2.91 3.36 12.16
N PRO A 35 3.80 4.10 12.86
CA PRO A 35 3.81 5.56 12.82
C PRO A 35 3.90 6.17 11.40
N ILE A 36 4.79 5.65 10.55
CA ILE A 36 4.98 6.24 9.22
C ILE A 36 3.82 5.92 8.25
N ALA A 37 3.16 4.77 8.38
CA ALA A 37 1.93 4.48 7.65
C ALA A 37 0.80 5.41 8.05
N ILE A 38 0.61 5.64 9.36
CA ILE A 38 -0.42 6.54 9.87
C ILE A 38 -0.19 7.96 9.33
N LYS A 39 1.06 8.44 9.35
CA LYS A 39 1.43 9.73 8.76
C LYS A 39 1.13 9.78 7.27
N ALA A 40 1.49 8.75 6.50
CA ALA A 40 1.21 8.71 5.07
C ALA A 40 -0.29 8.74 4.76
N ILE A 41 -1.11 7.97 5.50
CA ILE A 41 -2.58 7.99 5.37
C ILE A 41 -3.13 9.38 5.71
N GLN A 42 -2.61 10.02 6.76
CA GLN A 42 -3.03 11.37 7.13
C GLN A 42 -2.67 12.41 6.07
N GLU A 43 -1.48 12.33 5.46
CA GLU A 43 -1.10 13.22 4.36
C GLU A 43 -1.95 13.00 3.11
N LEU A 44 -2.30 11.76 2.77
CA LEU A 44 -3.27 11.46 1.70
C LEU A 44 -4.64 12.08 2.00
N LYS A 45 -5.11 11.97 3.24
CA LYS A 45 -6.34 12.65 3.68
C LYS A 45 -6.23 14.17 3.54
N ASN A 46 -5.15 14.75 4.03
CA ASN A 46 -4.91 16.20 3.96
C ASN A 46 -4.88 16.69 2.51
N LEU A 47 -4.39 15.89 1.56
CA LEU A 47 -4.42 16.18 0.12
C LEU A 47 -5.84 16.10 -0.46
N MET A 48 -6.60 15.08 -0.08
CA MET A 48 -7.97 14.87 -0.55
C MET A 48 -8.92 15.99 -0.08
N ASP A 49 -8.74 16.45 1.17
CA ASP A 49 -9.60 17.45 1.79
C ASP A 49 -9.22 18.90 1.44
N GLN A 50 -8.22 19.12 0.57
CA GLN A 50 -7.81 20.47 0.19
C GLN A 50 -8.94 21.21 -0.55
N PRO A 51 -9.16 22.49 -0.24
CA PRO A 51 -10.07 23.31 -1.04
C PRO A 51 -9.68 23.30 -2.52
N LYS A 52 -10.69 23.22 -3.40
CA LYS A 52 -10.45 23.19 -4.85
C LYS A 52 -9.73 24.46 -5.31
N GLN A 53 -8.53 24.29 -5.85
CA GLN A 53 -7.70 25.36 -6.41
C GLN A 53 -7.44 25.10 -7.90
N GLN A 54 -7.05 26.14 -8.64
CA GLN A 54 -6.60 25.99 -10.03
C GLN A 54 -5.40 25.04 -10.15
N ARG A 55 -4.57 24.98 -9.09
CA ARG A 55 -3.40 24.12 -8.99
C ARG A 55 -3.49 23.27 -7.73
N MET A 56 -4.15 22.12 -7.83
CA MET A 56 -4.18 21.12 -6.75
C MET A 56 -2.77 20.60 -6.45
N ARG A 57 -2.45 20.36 -5.18
CA ARG A 57 -1.22 19.69 -4.80
C ARG A 57 -1.33 18.20 -5.15
N SER A 58 -0.26 17.62 -5.65
CA SER A 58 -0.15 16.19 -5.97
C SER A 58 0.93 15.57 -5.08
N ALA A 59 0.98 14.24 -5.00
CA ALA A 59 2.01 13.57 -4.22
C ALA A 59 2.54 12.31 -4.90
N LEU A 60 3.75 11.93 -4.52
CA LEU A 60 4.39 10.69 -4.95
C LEU A 60 4.74 9.87 -3.71
N LEU A 61 4.06 8.74 -3.52
CA LEU A 61 4.35 7.76 -2.47
C LEU A 61 5.41 6.77 -2.97
N ILE A 62 6.64 6.91 -2.49
CA ILE A 62 7.75 6.07 -2.91
C ILE A 62 8.24 5.14 -1.81
N GLY A 63 8.70 3.98 -2.20
CA GLY A 63 9.27 2.97 -1.32
C GLY A 63 9.72 1.77 -2.15
N GLU A 64 10.61 0.96 -1.61
CA GLU A 64 11.05 -0.25 -2.31
C GLU A 64 9.88 -1.21 -2.59
N SER A 65 10.08 -2.13 -3.53
CA SER A 65 9.13 -3.20 -3.75
C SER A 65 8.88 -3.95 -2.44
N ASN A 66 7.63 -4.38 -2.22
CA ASN A 66 7.20 -5.04 -1.00
C ASN A 66 7.30 -4.20 0.30
N ASN A 67 7.46 -2.87 0.24
CA ASN A 67 7.58 -2.02 1.44
C ASN A 67 6.26 -1.34 1.88
N GLY A 68 5.10 -2.00 1.66
CA GLY A 68 3.81 -1.58 2.21
C GLY A 68 3.08 -0.41 1.52
N LYS A 69 3.53 0.03 0.32
CA LYS A 69 2.87 1.12 -0.44
C LYS A 69 1.40 0.82 -0.74
N SER A 70 1.12 -0.31 -1.40
CA SER A 70 -0.24 -0.71 -1.74
C SER A 70 -1.09 -0.94 -0.48
N SER A 71 -0.50 -1.49 0.60
CA SER A 71 -1.21 -1.62 1.88
C SER A 71 -1.62 -0.27 2.50
N VAL A 72 -0.79 0.77 2.38
CA VAL A 72 -1.12 2.13 2.82
C VAL A 72 -2.27 2.71 1.98
N ILE A 73 -2.23 2.52 0.66
CA ILE A 73 -3.28 2.98 -0.28
C ILE A 73 -4.60 2.26 -0.02
N GLU A 74 -4.56 0.93 0.09
CA GLU A 74 -5.72 0.11 0.43
C GLU A 74 -6.34 0.55 1.75
N LYS A 75 -5.51 0.76 2.80
CA LYS A 75 -6.03 1.21 4.08
C LYS A 75 -6.63 2.61 4.01
N PHE A 76 -6.03 3.51 3.24
CA PHE A 76 -6.59 4.83 2.98
C PHE A 76 -7.96 4.73 2.29
N CYS A 77 -8.11 3.85 1.30
CA CYS A 77 -9.37 3.62 0.59
C CYS A 77 -10.42 2.94 1.48
N GLU A 78 -10.02 2.02 2.35
CA GLU A 78 -10.89 1.39 3.35
C GLU A 78 -11.53 2.43 4.28
N VAL A 79 -10.77 3.45 4.68
CA VAL A 79 -11.22 4.45 5.66
C VAL A 79 -11.90 5.66 5.02
N TYR A 80 -11.43 6.10 3.85
CA TYR A 80 -11.85 7.38 3.25
C TYR A 80 -12.32 7.28 1.80
N GLY A 81 -12.13 6.13 1.16
CA GLY A 81 -12.36 5.92 -0.27
C GLY A 81 -13.54 5.01 -0.62
N GLN A 82 -14.28 4.51 0.38
CA GLN A 82 -15.36 3.56 0.15
C GLN A 82 -16.44 4.17 -0.76
N PRO A 83 -16.93 3.43 -1.76
CA PRO A 83 -18.06 3.87 -2.55
C PRO A 83 -19.32 3.92 -1.69
N ILE A 84 -20.09 4.98 -1.84
CA ILE A 84 -21.37 5.19 -1.15
C ILE A 84 -22.40 5.54 -2.20
N VAL A 85 -23.57 4.92 -2.15
CA VAL A 85 -24.71 5.33 -2.98
C VAL A 85 -25.43 6.43 -2.25
N ASP A 86 -25.59 7.58 -2.90
CA ASP A 86 -26.45 8.64 -2.39
C ASP A 86 -27.92 8.18 -2.48
N GLU A 87 -28.62 8.12 -1.35
CA GLU A 87 -30.00 7.63 -1.30
C GLU A 87 -30.98 8.59 -1.96
N GLU A 88 -30.67 9.90 -2.04
CA GLU A 88 -31.57 10.89 -2.63
C GLU A 88 -31.51 10.86 -4.17
N ASP A 89 -30.31 10.76 -4.73
CA ASP A 89 -30.09 10.85 -6.18
C ASP A 89 -29.83 9.49 -6.86
N GLU A 90 -29.71 8.40 -6.08
CA GLU A 90 -29.28 7.07 -6.54
C GLU A 90 -27.91 7.08 -7.27
N ILE A 91 -27.07 8.07 -6.95
CA ILE A 91 -25.76 8.25 -7.58
C ILE A 91 -24.66 7.59 -6.76
N LEU A 92 -23.83 6.79 -7.42
CA LEU A 92 -22.61 6.23 -6.83
C LEU A 92 -21.57 7.33 -6.60
N LYS A 93 -21.25 7.64 -5.34
CA LYS A 93 -20.09 8.45 -4.96
C LYS A 93 -18.88 7.54 -4.76
N LYS A 94 -17.81 7.75 -5.55
CA LYS A 94 -16.53 7.03 -5.44
C LYS A 94 -15.40 8.05 -5.24
N PRO A 95 -15.13 8.50 -4.00
CA PRO A 95 -14.26 9.64 -3.74
C PRO A 95 -12.78 9.38 -4.06
N VAL A 96 -12.33 8.13 -4.04
CA VAL A 96 -10.95 7.76 -4.38
C VAL A 96 -10.99 6.74 -5.51
N LEU A 97 -10.28 7.05 -6.60
CA LEU A 97 -10.06 6.14 -7.70
C LEU A 97 -8.60 5.66 -7.64
N VAL A 98 -8.38 4.35 -7.53
CA VAL A 98 -7.06 3.74 -7.60
C VAL A 98 -6.98 2.97 -8.91
N THR A 99 -5.95 3.22 -9.71
CA THR A 99 -5.76 2.51 -10.98
C THR A 99 -4.29 2.27 -11.23
N GLU A 100 -4.00 1.29 -12.07
CA GLU A 100 -2.68 1.05 -12.62
C GLU A 100 -2.67 1.43 -14.10
N VAL A 101 -1.51 1.86 -14.59
CA VAL A 101 -1.30 2.21 -16.00
C VAL A 101 -0.20 1.30 -16.53
N SER A 102 -0.52 0.45 -17.51
CA SER A 102 0.42 -0.53 -18.07
C SER A 102 1.52 0.11 -18.94
N ALA A 103 1.22 1.25 -19.57
CA ALA A 103 2.15 2.01 -20.40
C ALA A 103 1.75 3.50 -20.45
N PRO A 104 2.67 4.44 -20.72
CA PRO A 104 2.38 5.88 -20.75
C PRO A 104 1.61 6.30 -22.02
N LYS A 105 0.55 5.59 -22.42
CA LYS A 105 -0.36 6.01 -23.48
C LYS A 105 -1.54 6.71 -22.84
N VAL A 106 -1.85 7.91 -23.35
CA VAL A 106 -2.95 8.74 -22.83
C VAL A 106 -4.29 8.00 -22.88
N LYS A 107 -4.55 7.26 -23.97
CA LYS A 107 -5.76 6.44 -24.11
C LYS A 107 -5.89 5.39 -22.99
N ASP A 108 -4.79 4.76 -22.59
CA ASP A 108 -4.80 3.70 -21.57
C ASP A 108 -5.14 4.27 -20.19
N ILE A 109 -4.73 5.51 -19.89
CA ILE A 109 -5.13 6.21 -18.65
C ILE A 109 -6.65 6.31 -18.55
N TYR A 110 -7.32 6.68 -19.64
CA TYR A 110 -8.79 6.79 -19.66
C TYR A 110 -9.47 5.44 -19.59
N ILE A 111 -8.93 4.42 -20.26
CA ILE A 111 -9.45 3.05 -20.19
C ILE A 111 -9.41 2.57 -18.74
N SER A 112 -8.26 2.67 -18.06
CA SER A 112 -8.16 2.19 -16.69
C SER A 112 -9.09 2.96 -15.73
N ILE A 113 -9.29 4.27 -15.94
CA ILE A 113 -10.28 5.05 -15.19
C ILE A 113 -11.71 4.52 -15.41
N LEU A 114 -12.08 4.19 -16.65
CA LEU A 114 -13.41 3.67 -16.99
C LEU A 114 -13.63 2.25 -16.43
N GLU A 115 -12.60 1.41 -16.44
CA GLU A 115 -12.61 0.07 -15.84
C GLU A 115 -12.90 0.14 -14.34
N GLU A 116 -12.32 1.11 -13.64
CA GLU A 116 -12.60 1.36 -12.22
C GLU A 116 -14.05 1.78 -11.93
N PHE A 117 -14.78 2.27 -12.92
CA PHE A 117 -16.22 2.54 -12.80
C PHE A 117 -17.09 1.39 -13.30
N TRP A 118 -16.49 0.29 -13.76
CA TRP A 118 -17.17 -0.78 -14.51
C TRP A 118 -17.95 -0.22 -15.71
N ALA A 119 -17.50 0.90 -16.27
CA ALA A 119 -18.19 1.58 -17.35
C ALA A 119 -17.90 0.88 -18.69
N PRO A 120 -18.91 0.64 -19.54
CA PRO A 120 -18.69 0.05 -20.85
C PRO A 120 -17.93 1.04 -21.76
N PHE A 121 -16.93 0.52 -22.47
CA PHE A 121 -16.23 1.24 -23.52
C PHE A 121 -15.91 0.30 -24.68
N LYS A 122 -15.64 0.87 -25.86
CA LYS A 122 -15.16 0.14 -27.03
C LYS A 122 -13.71 0.51 -27.29
N THR A 123 -12.87 -0.48 -27.56
CA THR A 123 -11.46 -0.27 -27.90
C THR A 123 -11.26 0.58 -29.15
N THR A 124 -12.28 0.69 -30.01
CA THR A 124 -12.29 1.54 -31.22
C THR A 124 -12.60 3.01 -30.94
N GLN A 125 -13.08 3.38 -29.75
CA GLN A 125 -13.33 4.78 -29.40
C GLN A 125 -12.05 5.62 -29.49
N THR A 126 -12.23 6.86 -29.92
CA THR A 126 -11.17 7.86 -29.94
C THR A 126 -10.79 8.27 -28.51
N GLU A 127 -9.58 8.81 -28.35
CA GLU A 127 -9.13 9.34 -27.06
C GLU A 127 -10.06 10.43 -26.52
N SER A 128 -10.61 11.28 -27.40
CA SER A 128 -11.52 12.36 -27.00
C SER A 128 -12.84 11.84 -26.44
N GLU A 129 -13.39 10.78 -27.04
CA GLU A 129 -14.62 10.14 -26.54
C GLU A 129 -14.41 9.49 -25.17
N LEU A 130 -13.33 8.73 -25.02
CA LEU A 130 -12.97 8.10 -23.74
C LEU A 130 -12.69 9.15 -22.65
N ARG A 131 -11.98 10.22 -23.00
CA ARG A 131 -11.72 11.37 -22.12
C ARG A 131 -13.01 12.02 -21.63
N LYS A 132 -13.95 12.29 -22.54
CA LYS A 132 -15.24 12.89 -22.19
C LYS A 132 -15.99 11.99 -21.20
N GLN A 133 -16.12 10.71 -21.54
CA GLN A 133 -16.81 9.73 -20.69
C GLN A 133 -16.17 9.61 -19.30
N ALA A 134 -14.84 9.52 -19.22
CA ALA A 134 -14.13 9.46 -17.96
C ALA A 134 -14.34 10.72 -17.12
N PHE A 135 -14.30 11.91 -17.73
CA PHE A 135 -14.51 13.17 -17.01
C PHE A 135 -15.94 13.32 -16.50
N ASP A 136 -16.93 12.88 -17.28
CA ASP A 136 -18.32 12.94 -16.87
C ASP A 136 -18.56 11.99 -15.69
N LEU A 137 -18.04 10.76 -15.73
CA LEU A 137 -18.10 9.81 -14.61
C LEU A 137 -17.36 10.32 -13.37
N MET A 138 -16.14 10.83 -13.52
CA MET A 138 -15.39 11.37 -12.38
C MET A 138 -16.11 12.54 -11.70
N ARG A 139 -16.90 13.33 -12.45
CA ARG A 139 -17.70 14.43 -11.88
C ARG A 139 -18.97 13.92 -11.20
N VAL A 140 -19.73 13.06 -11.88
CA VAL A 140 -20.99 12.50 -11.36
C VAL A 140 -20.71 11.70 -10.09
N CYS A 141 -19.65 10.89 -10.09
CA CYS A 141 -19.27 10.09 -8.94
C CYS A 141 -18.48 10.85 -7.86
N GLU A 142 -18.39 12.18 -7.97
CA GLU A 142 -17.69 13.07 -7.03
C GLU A 142 -16.27 12.61 -6.65
N VAL A 143 -15.46 12.22 -7.64
CA VAL A 143 -14.07 11.83 -7.37
C VAL A 143 -13.32 13.00 -6.74
N LYS A 144 -12.61 12.72 -5.65
CA LYS A 144 -11.80 13.67 -4.88
C LYS A 144 -10.30 13.39 -5.00
N MET A 145 -9.90 12.21 -5.43
CA MET A 145 -8.48 11.84 -5.62
C MET A 145 -8.33 10.74 -6.67
N LEU A 146 -7.32 10.88 -7.54
CA LEU A 146 -6.86 9.82 -8.43
C LEU A 146 -5.49 9.31 -7.96
N ILE A 147 -5.40 8.01 -7.68
CA ILE A 147 -4.17 7.31 -7.31
C ILE A 147 -3.75 6.41 -8.47
N LEU A 148 -2.49 6.54 -8.88
CA LEU A 148 -1.84 5.71 -9.88
C LEU A 148 -0.84 4.80 -9.18
N ASP A 149 -1.21 3.54 -8.93
CA ASP A 149 -0.24 2.55 -8.44
C ASP A 149 0.70 2.15 -9.58
N GLU A 150 1.89 1.68 -9.21
CA GLU A 150 2.97 1.35 -10.14
C GLU A 150 3.33 2.52 -11.10
N PHE A 151 3.27 3.78 -10.64
CA PHE A 151 3.53 5.01 -11.41
C PHE A 151 4.86 5.02 -12.21
N HIS A 152 5.84 4.21 -11.80
CA HIS A 152 7.10 4.03 -12.50
C HIS A 152 6.96 3.30 -13.85
N THR A 153 5.84 2.63 -14.14
CA THR A 153 5.53 2.05 -15.46
C THR A 153 5.51 3.11 -16.57
N LEU A 154 5.29 4.39 -16.23
CA LEU A 154 5.43 5.50 -17.18
C LEU A 154 6.85 5.61 -17.76
N LEU A 155 7.85 4.98 -17.14
CA LEU A 155 9.20 4.88 -17.68
C LEU A 155 9.31 3.93 -18.88
N ALA A 156 8.39 2.97 -19.02
CA ALA A 156 8.45 1.93 -20.06
C ALA A 156 8.21 2.48 -21.47
N GLY A 157 7.59 3.65 -21.62
CA GLY A 157 7.41 4.30 -22.92
C GLY A 157 8.51 5.28 -23.28
N THR A 158 8.47 5.71 -24.54
CA THR A 158 9.35 6.77 -25.08
C THR A 158 9.21 8.08 -24.30
N ALA A 159 10.23 8.94 -24.36
CA ALA A 159 10.20 10.26 -23.72
C ALA A 159 8.96 11.08 -24.10
N LYS A 160 8.55 11.04 -25.38
CA LYS A 160 7.35 11.73 -25.88
C LYS A 160 6.06 11.16 -25.28
N GLN A 161 5.93 9.83 -25.21
CA GLN A 161 4.76 9.20 -24.59
C GLN A 161 4.66 9.55 -23.10
N ARG A 162 5.79 9.48 -22.38
CA ARG A 162 5.87 9.87 -20.97
C ARG A 162 5.45 11.32 -20.77
N GLN A 163 5.97 12.25 -21.58
CA GLN A 163 5.59 13.66 -21.52
C GLN A 163 4.10 13.87 -21.79
N ASN A 164 3.54 13.19 -22.79
CA ASN A 164 2.11 13.26 -23.09
C ASN A 164 1.24 12.74 -21.94
N ALA A 165 1.59 11.58 -21.36
CA ALA A 165 0.89 11.02 -20.22
C ALA A 165 0.91 11.97 -19.02
N LEU A 166 2.07 12.55 -18.71
CA LEU A 166 2.21 13.49 -17.60
C LEU A 166 1.46 14.81 -17.82
N ALA A 167 1.50 15.34 -19.05
CA ALA A 167 0.70 16.49 -19.44
C ALA A 167 -0.80 16.20 -19.28
N GLU A 168 -1.22 14.98 -19.60
CA GLU A 168 -2.60 14.56 -19.40
C GLU A 168 -2.97 14.49 -17.93
N LEU A 169 -2.17 13.86 -17.07
CA LEU A 169 -2.43 13.82 -15.62
C LEU A 169 -2.56 15.22 -15.03
N LYS A 170 -1.73 16.17 -15.49
CA LYS A 170 -1.86 17.60 -15.14
C LYS A 170 -3.20 18.18 -15.60
N MET A 171 -3.63 17.85 -16.81
CA MET A 171 -4.93 18.29 -17.34
C MET A 171 -6.10 17.71 -16.52
N ILE A 172 -6.08 16.41 -16.21
CA ILE A 172 -7.09 15.76 -15.36
C ILE A 172 -7.20 16.50 -14.03
N SER A 173 -6.06 16.70 -13.36
CA SER A 173 -6.00 17.40 -12.07
C SER A 173 -6.57 18.81 -12.13
N ASN A 174 -6.30 19.56 -13.20
CA ASN A 174 -6.81 20.94 -13.36
C ASN A 174 -8.29 21.00 -13.74
N LYS A 175 -8.78 20.06 -14.56
CA LYS A 175 -10.18 20.03 -15.05
C LYS A 175 -11.15 19.48 -14.02
N ILE A 176 -10.77 18.43 -13.30
CA ILE A 176 -11.58 17.81 -12.24
C ILE A 176 -11.34 18.50 -10.88
N LYS A 177 -10.22 19.22 -10.74
CA LYS A 177 -9.77 19.90 -9.51
C LYS A 177 -9.56 18.91 -8.36
N ILE A 178 -8.79 17.86 -8.63
CA ILE A 178 -8.39 16.83 -7.66
C ILE A 178 -6.88 16.63 -7.60
N PRO A 179 -6.31 16.25 -6.43
CA PRO A 179 -4.95 15.73 -6.34
C PRO A 179 -4.77 14.47 -7.20
N ILE A 180 -3.56 14.34 -7.75
CA ILE A 180 -3.07 13.09 -8.34
C ILE A 180 -2.00 12.54 -7.41
N VAL A 181 -2.11 11.27 -7.05
CA VAL A 181 -1.10 10.56 -6.25
C VAL A 181 -0.47 9.49 -7.11
N GLY A 182 0.84 9.53 -7.34
CA GLY A 182 1.56 8.39 -7.91
C GLY A 182 2.14 7.53 -6.79
N ALA A 183 2.11 6.21 -6.92
CA ALA A 183 2.78 5.30 -6.02
C ALA A 183 3.74 4.40 -6.80
N GLY A 184 4.94 4.13 -6.27
CA GLY A 184 5.91 3.33 -7.01
C GLY A 184 7.25 3.15 -6.32
N THR A 185 8.21 2.57 -7.04
CA THR A 185 9.59 2.44 -6.59
C THR A 185 10.29 3.80 -6.53
N LYS A 186 11.56 3.81 -6.12
CA LYS A 186 12.40 5.02 -6.18
C LYS A 186 12.51 5.57 -7.61
N ASP A 187 12.36 4.72 -8.63
CA ASP A 187 12.40 5.11 -10.05
C ASP A 187 11.26 6.03 -10.44
N ALA A 188 10.13 6.00 -9.72
CA ALA A 188 9.02 6.92 -9.91
C ALA A 188 9.44 8.40 -9.74
N LEU A 189 10.48 8.68 -8.95
CA LEU A 189 11.05 10.04 -8.85
C LEU A 189 11.61 10.52 -10.18
N SER A 190 12.25 9.65 -10.94
CA SER A 190 12.86 10.01 -12.24
C SER A 190 11.80 10.39 -13.28
N VAL A 191 10.56 9.90 -13.14
CA VAL A 191 9.43 10.28 -14.00
C VAL A 191 9.13 11.78 -13.86
N ILE A 192 9.13 12.31 -12.62
CA ILE A 192 8.76 13.70 -12.35
C ILE A 192 9.96 14.67 -12.39
N GLN A 193 11.18 14.20 -12.11
CA GLN A 193 12.38 15.04 -12.07
C GLN A 193 12.71 15.68 -13.42
N ASN A 194 12.35 15.02 -14.52
CA ASN A 194 12.62 15.50 -15.87
C ASN A 194 11.61 16.58 -16.34
N ASP A 195 10.57 16.88 -15.55
CA ASP A 195 9.60 17.94 -15.85
C ASP A 195 9.50 18.92 -14.66
N PRO A 196 10.15 20.10 -14.74
CA PRO A 196 10.13 21.10 -13.67
C PRO A 196 8.71 21.56 -13.25
N GLN A 197 7.73 21.50 -14.17
CA GLN A 197 6.35 21.90 -13.86
C GLN A 197 5.66 20.87 -12.96
N LEU A 198 6.02 19.60 -13.09
CA LEU A 198 5.51 18.51 -12.26
C LEU A 198 6.28 18.37 -10.96
N GLN A 199 7.60 18.54 -11.01
CA GLN A 199 8.45 18.51 -9.82
C GLN A 199 7.96 19.50 -8.75
N SER A 200 7.53 20.69 -9.16
CA SER A 200 6.96 21.70 -8.24
C SER A 200 5.52 21.42 -7.79
N ARG A 201 4.82 20.43 -8.38
CA ARG A 201 3.45 20.03 -8.01
C ARG A 201 3.40 18.78 -7.12
N PHE A 202 4.34 17.85 -7.31
CA PHE A 202 4.39 16.57 -6.62
C PHE A 202 5.25 16.62 -5.35
N TRP A 203 4.60 16.44 -4.19
CA TRP A 203 5.27 16.27 -2.91
C TRP A 203 5.66 14.81 -2.70
N VAL A 204 6.90 14.54 -2.28
CA VAL A 204 7.38 13.17 -2.13
C VAL A 204 7.14 12.67 -0.70
N MET A 205 6.36 11.60 -0.57
CA MET A 205 6.18 10.83 0.66
C MET A 205 7.03 9.57 0.56
N LYS A 206 7.98 9.37 1.48
CA LYS A 206 8.87 8.21 1.47
C LYS A 206 8.45 7.21 2.52
N LEU A 207 8.30 5.95 2.12
CA LEU A 207 8.31 4.78 3.01
C LEU A 207 9.74 4.22 3.02
N PRO A 208 10.57 4.61 4.01
CA PRO A 208 11.95 4.18 4.07
C PRO A 208 12.03 2.69 4.42
N LYS A 209 13.22 2.11 4.23
CA LYS A 209 13.56 0.87 4.94
C LYS A 209 13.53 1.14 6.43
N TRP A 210 13.16 0.11 7.19
CA TRP A 210 13.26 0.15 8.63
C TRP A 210 14.73 0.12 9.05
N GLU A 211 15.02 0.89 10.08
CA GLU A 211 16.32 0.94 10.75
C GLU A 211 16.07 0.76 12.24
N ARG A 212 17.13 0.43 12.98
CA ARG A 212 17.02 0.24 14.43
C ARG A 212 16.75 1.56 15.14
N ASN A 213 15.48 1.90 15.28
CA ASN A 213 15.02 3.12 15.94
C ASN A 213 13.73 2.86 16.74
N LYS A 214 13.20 3.91 17.38
CA LYS A 214 11.98 3.82 18.19
C LYS A 214 10.76 3.39 17.38
N ASP A 215 10.65 3.84 16.13
CA ASP A 215 9.53 3.51 15.26
C ASP A 215 9.55 2.02 14.88
N PHE A 216 10.74 1.44 14.68
CA PHE A 216 10.90 0.01 14.43
C PHE A 216 10.53 -0.85 15.65
N VAL A 217 10.90 -0.43 16.85
CA VAL A 217 10.45 -1.10 18.09
C VAL A 217 8.93 -1.06 18.20
N GLN A 218 8.30 0.06 17.84
CA GLN A 218 6.84 0.18 17.83
C GLN A 218 6.18 -0.70 16.76
N LEU A 219 6.83 -0.87 15.59
CA LEU A 219 6.40 -1.81 14.57
C LEU A 219 6.40 -3.24 15.12
N LEU A 220 7.52 -3.70 15.69
CA LEU A 220 7.64 -5.05 16.28
C LEU A 220 6.62 -5.27 17.40
N SER A 221 6.37 -4.27 18.25
CA SER A 221 5.32 -4.33 19.26
C SER A 221 3.92 -4.51 18.64
N SER A 222 3.66 -3.89 17.49
CA SER A 222 2.38 -4.01 16.78
C SER A 222 2.20 -5.40 16.17
N PHE A 223 3.27 -6.01 15.68
CA PHE A 223 3.27 -7.42 15.27
C PHE A 223 3.06 -8.36 16.46
N GLU A 224 3.77 -8.18 17.57
CA GLU A 224 3.66 -9.02 18.76
C GLU A 224 2.22 -9.05 19.31
N LYS A 225 1.53 -7.91 19.27
CA LYS A 225 0.12 -7.80 19.64
C LYS A 225 -0.84 -8.48 18.67
N ALA A 226 -0.45 -8.64 17.40
CA ALA A 226 -1.28 -9.21 16.35
C ALA A 226 -1.14 -10.73 16.21
N LEU A 227 -0.03 -11.31 16.68
CA LEU A 227 0.25 -12.74 16.56
C LEU A 227 -0.46 -13.55 17.67
N PRO A 228 -1.25 -14.58 17.35
CA PRO A 228 -2.02 -15.36 18.32
C PRO A 228 -1.19 -16.48 18.99
N LEU A 229 -0.05 -16.09 19.57
CA LEU A 229 0.87 -16.99 20.28
C LEU A 229 0.56 -17.03 21.77
N LYS A 230 0.56 -18.22 22.38
CA LYS A 230 0.20 -18.36 23.82
C LYS A 230 1.24 -17.74 24.75
N GLN A 231 2.51 -17.69 24.34
CA GLN A 231 3.59 -17.08 25.10
C GLN A 231 4.09 -15.80 24.44
N LYS A 232 4.64 -14.90 25.27
CA LYS A 232 5.20 -13.63 24.82
C LYS A 232 6.57 -13.86 24.16
N SER A 233 6.72 -13.42 22.91
CA SER A 233 7.96 -13.57 22.14
C SER A 233 9.05 -12.55 22.49
N ASN A 234 8.67 -11.39 23.07
CA ASN A 234 9.54 -10.25 23.31
C ASN A 234 10.28 -9.79 22.03
N LEU A 235 9.52 -9.58 20.94
CA LEU A 235 10.07 -9.16 19.64
C LEU A 235 10.86 -7.86 19.74
N THR A 236 10.49 -6.99 20.67
CA THR A 236 11.17 -5.72 20.93
C THR A 236 12.51 -5.85 21.66
N SER A 237 12.93 -7.06 22.03
CA SER A 237 14.23 -7.28 22.67
C SER A 237 15.38 -6.90 21.73
N LYS A 238 16.52 -6.50 22.30
CA LYS A 238 17.67 -6.05 21.51
C LYS A 238 18.12 -7.10 20.50
N GLU A 239 18.34 -8.33 20.97
CA GLU A 239 18.86 -9.46 20.19
C GLU A 239 17.88 -9.87 19.08
N LEU A 240 16.64 -10.21 19.43
CA LEU A 240 15.65 -10.68 18.47
C LEU A 240 15.28 -9.59 17.45
N GLY A 241 15.14 -8.35 17.91
CA GLY A 241 14.85 -7.21 17.05
C GLY A 241 15.99 -6.88 16.06
N GLU A 242 17.25 -6.94 16.51
CA GLU A 242 18.43 -6.83 15.62
C GLU A 242 18.38 -7.92 14.55
N ARG A 243 18.13 -9.17 14.97
CA ARG A 243 18.18 -10.30 14.03
C ARG A 243 17.06 -10.28 12.99
N ILE A 244 15.83 -9.95 13.41
CA ILE A 244 14.69 -9.77 12.50
C ILE A 244 14.99 -8.64 11.49
N LEU A 245 15.60 -7.54 11.95
CA LEU A 245 15.93 -6.42 11.09
C LEU A 245 16.97 -6.80 10.03
N GLU A 246 18.02 -7.51 10.42
CA GLU A 246 19.07 -8.00 9.52
C GLU A 246 18.51 -8.95 8.46
N ILE A 247 17.75 -9.97 8.86
CA ILE A 247 17.16 -10.94 7.94
C ILE A 247 16.21 -10.21 6.99
N SER A 248 15.31 -9.36 7.50
CA SER A 248 14.34 -8.65 6.65
C SER A 248 14.96 -7.58 5.74
N ASP A 249 16.24 -7.22 5.93
CA ASP A 249 16.92 -6.12 5.23
C ASP A 249 16.19 -4.78 5.41
N GLY A 250 15.49 -4.61 6.53
CA GLY A 250 14.62 -3.47 6.81
C GLY A 250 13.40 -3.35 5.88
N ASN A 251 13.10 -4.33 5.03
CA ASN A 251 11.92 -4.32 4.17
C ASN A 251 10.69 -4.80 4.94
N LEU A 252 9.61 -4.00 4.95
CA LEU A 252 8.41 -4.31 5.73
C LEU A 252 7.74 -5.64 5.32
N GLY A 253 7.66 -5.92 4.02
CA GLY A 253 7.03 -7.14 3.53
C GLY A 253 7.86 -8.38 3.86
N ASN A 254 9.19 -8.30 3.77
CA ASN A 254 10.07 -9.38 4.22
C ASN A 254 9.90 -9.63 5.72
N LEU A 255 9.87 -8.57 6.53
CA LEU A 255 9.66 -8.66 7.97
C LEU A 255 8.32 -9.33 8.28
N HIS A 256 7.24 -8.92 7.61
CA HIS A 256 5.92 -9.47 7.82
C HIS A 256 5.90 -10.98 7.51
N GLU A 257 6.42 -11.38 6.34
CA GLU A 257 6.42 -12.80 5.97
C GLU A 257 7.35 -13.64 6.86
N LEU A 258 8.52 -13.11 7.26
CA LEU A 258 9.40 -13.76 8.24
C LEU A 258 8.66 -14.02 9.56
N LEU A 259 7.96 -13.01 10.10
CA LEU A 259 7.21 -13.16 11.35
C LEU A 259 6.04 -14.15 11.20
N LYS A 260 5.39 -14.21 10.03
CA LYS A 260 4.35 -15.20 9.75
C LYS A 260 4.90 -16.61 9.79
N VAL A 261 5.98 -16.92 9.06
CA VAL A 261 6.56 -18.27 9.05
C VAL A 261 7.09 -18.66 10.42
N CYS A 262 7.74 -17.74 11.14
CA CYS A 262 8.20 -17.99 12.51
C CYS A 262 7.05 -18.27 13.48
N ALA A 263 5.94 -17.51 13.38
CA ALA A 263 4.77 -17.73 14.24
C ALA A 263 4.08 -19.07 13.95
N ILE A 264 4.00 -19.47 12.69
CA ILE A 264 3.43 -20.77 12.29
C ILE A 264 4.30 -21.91 12.83
N GLU A 265 5.62 -21.81 12.67
CA GLU A 265 6.56 -22.80 13.22
C GLU A 265 6.45 -22.91 14.74
N ALA A 266 6.37 -21.78 15.46
CA ALA A 266 6.17 -21.76 16.91
C ALA A 266 4.87 -22.47 17.36
N ILE A 267 3.82 -22.44 16.54
CA ILE A 267 2.57 -23.16 16.80
C ILE A 267 2.73 -24.66 16.53
N HIS A 268 3.39 -25.03 15.43
CA HIS A 268 3.58 -26.43 15.04
C HIS A 268 4.48 -27.21 16.00
N ASN A 269 5.61 -26.62 16.41
CA ASN A 269 6.54 -27.26 17.35
C ASN A 269 6.14 -27.11 18.82
N GLY A 270 5.04 -26.40 19.11
CA GLY A 270 4.50 -26.22 20.46
C GLY A 270 5.27 -25.25 21.36
N LYS A 271 6.33 -24.59 20.87
CA LYS A 271 7.05 -23.54 21.65
C LYS A 271 6.14 -22.37 22.01
N GLU A 272 5.17 -22.05 21.14
CA GLU A 272 4.16 -21.00 21.35
C GLU A 272 4.72 -19.59 21.58
N LYS A 273 5.97 -19.35 21.17
CA LYS A 273 6.67 -18.05 21.11
C LYS A 273 7.66 -18.06 19.94
N ILE A 274 7.98 -16.89 19.41
CA ILE A 274 9.10 -16.70 18.48
C ILE A 274 10.34 -16.42 19.33
N ASP A 275 11.33 -17.31 19.26
CA ASP A 275 12.65 -17.12 19.87
C ASP A 275 13.75 -17.03 18.80
N ILE A 276 14.99 -16.84 19.23
CA ILE A 276 16.12 -16.66 18.33
C ILE A 276 16.34 -17.90 17.45
N ASP A 277 16.18 -19.11 18.00
CA ASP A 277 16.35 -20.37 17.26
C ASP A 277 15.38 -20.46 16.09
N ILE A 278 14.10 -20.12 16.31
CA ILE A 278 13.09 -20.11 15.24
C ILE A 278 13.46 -19.07 14.18
N VAL A 279 13.86 -17.86 14.58
CA VAL A 279 14.23 -16.81 13.62
C VAL A 279 15.44 -17.23 12.78
N GLU A 280 16.44 -17.87 13.38
CA GLU A 280 17.61 -18.38 12.66
C GLU A 280 17.28 -19.51 11.69
N ALA A 281 16.35 -20.41 12.06
CA ALA A 281 15.87 -21.47 11.17
C ALA A 281 15.23 -20.92 9.87
N PHE A 282 14.73 -19.68 9.91
CA PHE A 282 14.18 -18.96 8.75
C PHE A 282 15.06 -17.79 8.29
N SER A 283 16.36 -17.75 8.64
CA SER A 283 17.29 -16.69 8.22
C SER A 283 17.47 -16.58 6.70
N TRP A 284 17.21 -17.65 5.96
CA TRP A 284 17.19 -17.68 4.50
C TRP A 284 15.94 -17.01 3.89
N PHE A 285 14.90 -16.77 4.70
CA PHE A 285 13.59 -16.32 4.22
C PHE A 285 13.57 -14.82 3.97
N THR A 286 14.03 -14.43 2.78
CA THR A 286 14.04 -13.04 2.31
C THR A 286 13.29 -12.91 0.98
N PRO A 287 11.96 -12.71 0.99
CA PRO A 287 11.14 -12.74 -0.23
C PRO A 287 11.59 -11.83 -1.38
N THR A 288 12.35 -10.77 -1.09
CA THR A 288 12.90 -9.84 -2.10
C THR A 288 14.32 -10.17 -2.58
N LYS A 289 15.02 -11.16 -2.02
CA LYS A 289 16.37 -11.57 -2.44
C LYS A 289 16.34 -13.03 -2.94
N GLY A 290 16.76 -13.27 -4.18
CA GLY A 290 16.89 -14.61 -4.77
C GLY A 290 15.63 -15.13 -5.49
N GLN A 291 15.76 -16.31 -6.12
CA GLN A 291 14.62 -17.03 -6.71
C GLN A 291 13.75 -17.63 -5.60
N ARG A 292 12.43 -17.57 -5.80
CA ARG A 292 11.44 -18.15 -4.88
C ARG A 292 11.41 -19.66 -5.09
N GLU A 293 12.22 -20.40 -4.34
CA GLU A 293 12.19 -21.87 -4.37
C GLU A 293 11.19 -22.40 -3.35
N ILE A 294 10.13 -23.07 -3.82
CA ILE A 294 9.31 -23.93 -2.98
C ILE A 294 10.06 -25.27 -2.90
N LYS A 295 10.69 -25.56 -1.76
CA LYS A 295 11.25 -26.89 -1.52
C LYS A 295 10.09 -27.89 -1.46
N LEU A 296 10.06 -28.82 -2.42
CA LEU A 296 9.03 -29.87 -2.52
C LEU A 296 9.37 -31.12 -1.68
N THR A 297 10.42 -31.05 -0.85
CA THR A 297 10.99 -32.17 -0.07
C THR A 297 11.19 -31.79 1.38
#